data_AF-A0A0B0P6Z9-F1
#
_entry.id   AF-A0A0B0P6Z9-F1
#
_cell.length_a   1.000
_cell.length_b   1.000
_cell.length_c   1.000
_cell.angle_alpha   90.00
_cell.angle_beta   90.00
_cell.angle_gamma   90.00
#
_symmetry.space_group_name_H-M   'P 1'
#
loop_
_entity.id
_entity.type
_entity.pdbx_description
1 polymer ?
#
loop_
_entity_poly.entity_id
_entity_poly.type
_entity_poly.pdbx_seq_one_letter_code
_entity_poly.pdbx_strand_id
1 'polypeptide(L)'
;MEKLKEKKTEYKAIVLTDSSVNLENIDNIIITEVLGPEKHSRVRFQGSGVTPTQYFGSGSQQYMPYRSQTQAEVQRLRDQIAQMQASTVEQITEVERKYEELQQRLRADAVARKAAAAGREVAAAAKEAEAAAMVAEQSRKYDELQLQL
;
A
#
# COMPACT_ATOMS: atom_id res chain seq x y z
N MET A 1 2.26 14.13 -1.26
CA MET A 1 1.13 13.52 -0.52
C MET A 1 -0.19 13.53 -1.30
N GLU A 2 -0.47 14.56 -2.11
CA GLU A 2 -1.74 14.69 -2.85
C GLU A 2 -1.89 13.67 -3.99
N LYS A 3 -0.86 13.51 -4.82
CA LYS A 3 -0.83 12.55 -5.95
C LYS A 3 -1.05 11.07 -5.58
N LEU A 4 -0.85 10.71 -4.31
CA LEU A 4 -0.99 9.35 -3.81
C LEU A 4 -2.44 9.06 -3.36
N LYS A 5 -3.14 10.10 -2.88
CA LYS A 5 -4.56 10.03 -2.55
C LYS A 5 -5.43 9.90 -3.79
N GLU A 6 -5.06 10.62 -4.86
CA GLU A 6 -5.74 10.63 -6.16
C GLU A 6 -5.71 9.24 -6.85
N LYS A 7 -4.54 8.58 -6.86
CA LYS A 7 -4.42 7.20 -7.39
C LYS A 7 -5.22 6.16 -6.60
N LYS A 8 -5.36 6.33 -5.28
CA LYS A 8 -6.17 5.44 -4.43
C LYS A 8 -7.67 5.58 -4.74
N THR A 9 -8.14 6.78 -5.06
CA THR A 9 -9.52 7.03 -5.50
C THR A 9 -9.80 6.48 -6.88
N GLU A 10 -8.87 6.61 -7.84
CA GLU A 10 -9.01 6.05 -9.19
C GLU A 10 -9.09 4.51 -9.16
N TYR A 11 -8.24 3.85 -8.38
CA TYR A 11 -8.25 2.38 -8.26
C TYR A 11 -9.55 1.85 -7.63
N LYS A 12 -10.12 2.58 -6.66
CA LYS A 12 -11.40 2.22 -6.03
C LYS A 12 -12.60 2.41 -6.96
N ALA A 13 -12.52 3.36 -7.90
CA ALA A 13 -13.57 3.59 -8.90
C ALA A 13 -13.64 2.47 -9.94
N ILE A 14 -12.49 1.95 -10.39
CA ILE A 14 -12.44 0.88 -11.42
C ILE A 14 -13.04 -0.43 -10.89
N VAL A 15 -12.79 -0.78 -9.61
CA VAL A 15 -13.36 -1.99 -8.98
C VAL A 15 -14.89 -1.94 -8.86
N LEU A 16 -15.48 -0.75 -8.79
CA LEU A 16 -16.94 -0.56 -8.72
C LEU A 16 -17.63 -0.78 -10.08
N THR A 17 -16.93 -0.51 -11.19
CA THR A 17 -17.52 -0.55 -12.55
C THR A 17 -17.61 -1.96 -13.13
N ASP A 18 -16.76 -2.90 -12.72
CA ASP A 18 -16.69 -4.25 -13.33
C ASP A 18 -17.67 -5.28 -12.73
N SER A 19 -18.45 -4.89 -11.71
CA SER A 19 -19.29 -5.84 -10.95
C SER A 19 -20.74 -6.00 -11.42
N SER A 20 -21.16 -5.32 -12.50
CA SER A 20 -22.57 -5.35 -12.94
C SER A 20 -22.86 -6.25 -14.14
N VAL A 21 -22.03 -7.27 -14.41
CA VAL A 21 -22.45 -8.34 -15.33
C VAL A 21 -23.46 -9.21 -14.59
N ASN A 22 -24.74 -8.90 -14.78
CA ASN A 22 -25.86 -9.60 -14.17
C ASN A 22 -25.90 -11.06 -14.71
N LEU A 23 -25.39 -12.02 -13.93
CA LEU A 23 -25.28 -13.44 -14.34
C LEU A 23 -26.62 -14.07 -14.69
N GLU A 24 -27.73 -13.60 -14.11
CA GLU A 24 -29.09 -14.10 -14.40
C GLU A 24 -29.52 -13.82 -15.84
N ASN A 25 -28.84 -12.92 -16.53
CA ASN A 25 -29.15 -12.57 -17.92
C ASN A 25 -28.33 -13.35 -18.95
N ILE A 26 -27.25 -14.04 -18.54
CA ILE A 26 -26.39 -14.79 -19.48
C ILE A 26 -27.14 -16.00 -20.05
N ASP A 27 -27.89 -16.72 -19.21
CA ASP A 27 -28.67 -17.88 -19.65
C ASP A 27 -29.76 -17.46 -20.66
N ASN A 28 -30.38 -16.30 -20.45
CA ASN A 28 -31.36 -15.72 -21.37
C ASN A 28 -30.73 -15.22 -22.68
N ILE A 29 -29.51 -14.66 -22.62
CA ILE A 29 -28.73 -14.28 -23.81
C ILE A 29 -28.42 -15.53 -24.63
N ILE A 30 -27.88 -16.60 -24.01
CA ILE A 30 -27.54 -17.84 -24.71
C ILE A 30 -28.79 -18.49 -25.32
N ILE A 31 -29.91 -18.55 -24.60
CA ILE A 31 -31.16 -19.11 -25.13
C ILE A 31 -31.67 -18.29 -26.32
N THR A 32 -31.67 -16.96 -26.25
CA THR A 32 -32.16 -16.13 -27.36
C THR A 32 -31.20 -16.06 -28.54
N GLU A 33 -29.90 -16.21 -28.33
CA GLU A 33 -28.88 -16.22 -29.38
C GLU A 33 -28.79 -17.58 -30.10
N VAL A 34 -28.95 -18.68 -29.36
CA VAL A 34 -28.90 -20.05 -29.92
C VAL A 34 -30.28 -20.50 -30.44
N LEU A 35 -31.36 -20.22 -29.70
CA LEU A 35 -32.72 -20.70 -30.01
C LEU A 35 -33.64 -19.63 -30.58
N GLY A 36 -33.17 -18.38 -30.69
CA GLY A 36 -33.93 -17.23 -31.17
C GLY A 36 -34.82 -16.59 -30.10
N PRO A 37 -35.16 -15.30 -30.24
CA PRO A 37 -36.04 -14.61 -29.30
C PRO A 37 -37.45 -15.22 -29.29
N GLU A 38 -37.99 -15.45 -28.10
CA GLU A 38 -39.32 -16.02 -27.88
C GLU A 38 -40.40 -15.12 -28.52
N LYS A 39 -40.92 -15.54 -29.68
CA LYS A 39 -42.11 -14.93 -30.27
C LYS A 39 -43.33 -15.80 -29.94
N HIS A 40 -44.41 -15.14 -29.55
CA HIS A 40 -45.67 -15.66 -29.01
C HIS A 40 -46.47 -16.62 -29.93
N SER A 41 -45.84 -17.22 -30.94
CA SER A 41 -46.50 -18.07 -31.95
C SER A 41 -45.77 -19.38 -32.24
N ARG A 42 -44.80 -19.79 -31.40
CA ARG A 42 -44.17 -21.10 -31.55
C ARG A 42 -45.10 -22.19 -31.00
N VAL A 43 -45.82 -22.83 -31.92
CA VAL A 43 -46.71 -23.98 -31.65
C VAL A 43 -45.90 -25.10 -31.01
N ARG A 44 -46.22 -25.44 -29.74
CA ARG A 44 -45.75 -26.67 -29.12
C ARG A 44 -46.48 -27.81 -29.83
N PHE A 45 -45.82 -28.44 -30.79
CA PHE A 45 -46.37 -29.62 -31.46
C PHE A 45 -46.57 -30.71 -30.41
N GLN A 46 -47.81 -31.20 -30.22
CA GLN A 46 -48.02 -32.54 -29.65
C GLN A 46 -47.49 -33.56 -30.68
N GLY A 47 -46.21 -33.88 -30.56
CA GLY A 47 -45.48 -34.77 -31.45
C GLY A 47 -44.02 -34.82 -30.99
N SER A 48 -43.40 -36.00 -31.05
CA SER A 48 -42.07 -36.32 -30.52
C SER A 48 -40.97 -35.31 -30.92
N GLY A 49 -40.86 -34.25 -30.13
CA GLY A 49 -39.91 -33.14 -30.26
C GLY A 49 -39.96 -32.30 -28.98
N VAL A 50 -38.81 -31.76 -28.58
CA VAL A 50 -38.56 -31.26 -27.21
C VAL A 50 -39.52 -30.12 -26.86
N THR A 51 -40.54 -30.49 -26.11
CA THR A 51 -41.38 -29.54 -25.38
C THR A 51 -40.81 -29.50 -23.97
N PRO A 52 -40.40 -28.33 -23.43
CA PRO A 52 -40.09 -28.20 -22.01
C PRO A 52 -41.39 -28.34 -21.23
N THR A 53 -41.82 -29.59 -21.08
CA THR A 53 -42.90 -30.08 -20.24
C THR A 53 -42.26 -31.16 -19.41
N GLN A 54 -42.16 -30.84 -18.12
CA GLN A 54 -41.74 -31.66 -16.99
C GLN A 54 -41.77 -33.17 -17.28
N TYR A 55 -40.58 -33.78 -17.39
CA TYR A 55 -40.42 -35.23 -17.45
C TYR A 55 -40.21 -35.76 -16.02
N PHE A 56 -41.17 -36.58 -15.58
CA PHE A 56 -41.20 -37.26 -14.29
C PHE A 56 -40.29 -38.49 -14.33
N GLY A 57 -39.34 -38.62 -13.39
CA GLY A 57 -38.66 -39.90 -13.11
C GLY A 57 -37.14 -39.91 -13.24
N SER A 58 -36.46 -39.36 -12.23
CA SER A 58 -35.22 -39.87 -11.63
C SER A 58 -34.07 -40.32 -12.56
N GLY A 59 -33.28 -39.34 -13.02
CA GLY A 59 -31.83 -39.47 -13.16
C GLY A 59 -31.21 -38.36 -12.32
N SER A 60 -30.82 -38.71 -11.09
CA SER A 60 -30.30 -37.82 -10.07
C SER A 60 -29.31 -36.78 -10.62
N GLN A 61 -29.56 -35.53 -10.25
CA GLN A 61 -28.64 -34.39 -10.29
C GLN A 61 -27.16 -34.81 -10.36
N GLN A 62 -26.60 -34.77 -11.56
CA GLN A 62 -25.16 -34.65 -11.76
C GLN A 62 -24.90 -33.96 -13.11
N TYR A 63 -25.60 -32.85 -13.34
CA TYR A 63 -25.10 -31.84 -14.28
C TYR A 63 -23.87 -31.20 -13.63
N MET A 64 -22.75 -31.91 -13.81
CA MET A 64 -21.35 -31.57 -13.53
C MET A 64 -21.03 -30.88 -12.18
N PRO A 65 -20.17 -31.48 -11.32
CA PRO A 65 -19.64 -30.82 -10.13
C PRO A 65 -18.69 -29.66 -10.46
N TYR A 66 -18.47 -29.37 -11.76
CA TYR A 66 -17.61 -28.30 -12.26
C TYR A 66 -17.97 -26.92 -11.68
N ARG A 67 -19.25 -26.61 -11.41
CA ARG A 67 -19.64 -25.29 -10.87
C ARG A 67 -19.10 -25.06 -9.45
N SER A 68 -19.11 -26.10 -8.61
CA SER A 68 -18.58 -26.02 -7.25
C SER A 68 -17.05 -25.97 -7.22
N GLN A 69 -16.41 -26.74 -8.12
CA GLN A 69 -14.96 -26.82 -8.24
C GLN A 69 -14.36 -25.52 -8.80
N THR A 70 -14.97 -24.96 -9.84
CA THR A 70 -14.60 -23.63 -10.36
C THR A 70 -14.85 -22.52 -9.36
N GLN A 71 -15.93 -22.58 -8.58
CA GLN A 71 -16.20 -21.58 -7.54
C GLN A 71 -15.17 -21.63 -6.40
N ALA A 72 -14.73 -22.82 -6.00
CA ALA A 72 -13.67 -22.99 -5.00
C ALA A 72 -12.30 -22.50 -5.50
N GLU A 73 -11.96 -22.74 -6.77
CA GLU A 73 -10.73 -22.24 -7.39
C GLU A 73 -10.74 -20.72 -7.55
N VAL A 74 -11.88 -20.14 -7.96
CA VAL A 74 -12.06 -18.68 -8.01
C VAL A 74 -11.93 -18.07 -6.61
N GLN A 75 -12.48 -18.70 -5.57
CA GLN A 75 -12.33 -18.22 -4.21
C GLN A 75 -10.88 -18.29 -3.73
N ARG A 76 -10.18 -19.40 -4.02
CA ARG A 76 -8.75 -19.54 -3.69
C ARG A 76 -7.89 -18.47 -4.37
N LEU A 77 -8.16 -18.17 -5.64
CA LEU A 77 -7.46 -17.11 -6.36
C LEU A 77 -7.76 -15.72 -5.76
N ARG A 78 -9.01 -15.46 -5.34
CA ARG A 78 -9.36 -14.23 -4.62
C ARG A 78 -8.59 -14.10 -3.32
N ASP A 79 -8.49 -15.18 -2.55
CA ASP A 79 -7.75 -15.18 -1.28
C ASP A 79 -6.24 -14.96 -1.51
N GLN A 80 -5.67 -15.56 -2.56
CA GLN A 80 -4.28 -15.32 -2.96
C GLN A 80 -4.03 -13.86 -3.37
N ILE A 81 -4.94 -13.28 -4.16
CA ILE A 81 -4.86 -11.87 -4.56
C ILE A 81 -4.97 -10.96 -3.32
N ALA A 82 -5.89 -11.25 -2.40
CA ALA A 82 -6.03 -10.50 -1.16
C ALA A 82 -4.76 -10.59 -0.30
N GLN A 83 -4.15 -11.78 -0.20
CA GLN A 83 -2.89 -11.97 0.52
C GLN A 83 -1.74 -11.20 -0.14
N MET A 84 -1.62 -11.25 -1.47
CA MET A 84 -0.60 -10.47 -2.20
C MET A 84 -0.82 -8.96 -2.05
N GLN A 85 -2.06 -8.50 -2.06
CA GLN A 85 -2.38 -7.09 -1.82
C GLN A 85 -2.01 -6.67 -0.39
N ALA A 86 -2.33 -7.49 0.60
CA ALA A 86 -1.97 -7.22 1.99
C ALA A 86 -0.46 -7.13 2.17
N SER A 87 0.31 -8.08 1.63
CA SER A 87 1.77 -8.08 1.75
C SER A 87 2.41 -6.89 1.01
N THR A 88 1.84 -6.49 -0.14
CA THR A 88 2.31 -5.31 -0.87
C THR A 88 2.05 -4.03 -0.08
N VAL A 89 0.86 -3.90 0.53
CA VAL A 89 0.52 -2.75 1.37
C VAL A 89 1.42 -2.70 2.60
N GLU A 90 1.67 -3.82 3.26
CA GLU A 90 2.60 -3.90 4.40
C GLU A 90 4.01 -3.45 4.00
N GLN A 91 4.55 -3.94 2.88
CA GLN A 91 5.86 -3.51 2.37
C GLN A 91 5.93 -1.99 2.12
N ILE A 92 4.87 -1.41 1.54
CA ILE A 92 4.79 0.05 1.32
C ILE A 92 4.85 0.79 2.66
N THR A 93 4.04 0.36 3.64
CA THR A 93 4.03 1.00 4.96
C THR A 93 5.35 0.86 5.70
N GLU A 94 6.06 -0.27 5.54
CA GLU A 94 7.38 -0.47 6.14
C GLU A 94 8.42 0.46 5.54
N VAL A 95 8.41 0.63 4.21
CA VAL A 95 9.29 1.58 3.51
C VAL A 95 9.01 3.02 3.95
N GLU A 96 7.73 3.42 4.04
CA GLU A 96 7.33 4.74 4.52
C GLU A 96 7.83 4.99 5.96
N ARG A 97 7.66 4.01 6.85
CA ARG A 97 8.17 4.08 8.22
C ARG A 97 9.69 4.23 8.27
N LYS A 98 10.44 3.41 7.52
CA LYS A 98 11.90 3.50 7.46
C LYS A 98 12.37 4.85 6.94
N TYR A 99 11.64 5.44 5.99
CA TYR A 99 11.94 6.77 5.47
C TYR A 99 11.77 7.86 6.54
N GLU A 100 10.68 7.83 7.30
CA GLU A 100 10.45 8.77 8.41
C GLU A 100 11.50 8.63 9.52
N GLU A 101 11.84 7.40 9.89
CA GLU A 101 12.88 7.12 10.89
C GLU A 101 14.25 7.67 10.44
N LEU A 102 14.61 7.48 9.16
CA LEU A 102 15.86 8.01 8.61
C LEU A 102 15.87 9.54 8.60
N GLN A 103 14.74 10.19 8.27
CA GLN A 103 14.62 11.65 8.38
C GLN A 103 14.81 12.14 9.81
N GLN A 104 14.22 11.45 10.80
CA GLN A 104 14.40 11.78 12.21
C GLN A 104 15.85 11.61 12.65
N ARG A 105 16.49 10.51 12.26
CA ARG A 105 17.89 10.24 12.58
C ARG A 105 18.84 11.31 12.03
N LEU A 106 18.65 11.73 10.78
CA LEU A 106 19.45 12.81 10.18
C LEU A 106 19.26 14.14 10.91
N ARG A 107 18.03 14.46 11.33
CA ARG A 107 17.76 15.67 12.13
C ARG A 107 18.46 15.59 13.49
N ALA A 108 18.37 14.46 14.17
CA ALA A 108 19.03 14.24 15.45
C ALA A 108 20.55 14.33 15.32
N ASP A 109 21.14 13.68 14.31
CA ASP A 109 22.59 13.73 14.04
C ASP A 109 23.07 15.14 13.70
N ALA A 110 22.28 15.92 12.96
CA ALA A 110 22.59 17.32 12.66
C ALA A 110 22.61 18.18 13.93
N VAL A 111 21.63 17.99 14.82
CA VAL A 111 21.57 18.67 16.12
C VAL A 111 22.76 18.28 17.00
N ALA A 112 23.08 16.98 17.07
CA ALA A 112 24.22 16.47 17.83
C ALA A 112 25.55 17.03 17.31
N ARG A 113 25.76 17.06 15.99
CA ARG A 113 26.95 17.66 15.38
C ARG A 113 27.06 19.15 15.64
N LYS A 114 25.94 19.89 15.59
CA LYS A 114 25.93 21.32 15.89
C LYS A 114 26.29 21.58 17.36
N ALA A 115 25.75 20.78 18.28
CA ALA A 115 26.09 20.87 19.70
C ALA A 115 27.57 20.55 19.96
N ALA A 116 28.10 19.51 19.30
CA ALA A 116 29.51 19.15 19.41
C ALA A 116 30.44 20.22 18.84
N ALA A 117 30.07 20.85 17.72
CA ALA A 117 30.83 21.97 17.15
C ALA A 117 30.84 23.18 18.08
N ALA A 118 29.68 23.58 18.62
CA ALA A 118 29.59 24.65 19.60
C ALA A 118 30.43 24.35 20.86
N GLY A 119 30.40 23.11 21.35
CA GLY A 119 31.25 22.69 22.48
C GLY A 119 32.75 22.80 22.18
N ARG A 120 33.18 22.48 20.95
CA ARG A 120 34.58 22.64 20.53
C ARG A 120 34.99 24.10 20.42
N GLU A 121 34.13 24.97 19.92
CA GLU A 121 34.39 26.42 19.87
C GLU A 121 34.55 27.01 21.27
N VAL A 122 33.65 26.66 22.20
CA VAL A 122 33.74 27.10 23.59
C VAL A 122 35.03 26.60 24.25
N ALA A 123 35.40 25.34 24.02
CA ALA A 123 36.63 24.78 24.55
C ALA A 123 37.89 25.43 23.96
N ALA A 124 37.88 25.79 22.67
CA ALA A 124 38.96 26.51 22.03
C ALA A 124 39.11 27.93 22.61
N ALA A 125 38.00 28.66 22.75
CA ALA A 125 37.99 30.00 23.34
C ALA A 125 38.47 30.01 24.80
N ALA A 126 38.10 29.00 25.60
CA ALA A 126 38.58 28.85 26.96
C ALA A 126 40.10 28.66 27.03
N LYS A 127 40.67 27.83 26.14
CA LYS A 127 42.14 27.63 26.06
C LYS A 127 42.88 28.89 25.63
N GLU A 128 42.31 29.65 24.69
CA GLU A 128 42.91 30.92 24.25
C GLU A 128 42.88 31.97 25.37
N ALA A 129 41.77 32.07 26.11
CA ALA A 129 41.66 32.97 27.26
C ALA A 129 42.63 32.59 28.38
N GLU A 130 42.82 31.30 28.65
CA GLU A 130 43.78 30.81 29.64
C GLU A 130 45.23 31.12 29.22
N ALA A 131 45.57 30.91 27.95
CA ALA A 131 46.88 31.28 27.41
C ALA A 131 47.11 32.81 27.50
N ALA A 132 46.12 33.62 27.14
CA ALA A 132 46.19 35.07 27.24
C ALA A 132 46.35 35.54 28.70
N ALA A 133 45.64 34.92 29.65
CA ALA A 133 45.77 35.22 31.07
C ALA A 133 47.17 34.90 31.60
N MET A 134 47.74 33.74 31.23
CA MET A 134 49.10 33.38 31.60
C MET A 134 50.13 34.38 31.04
N VAL A 135 49.98 34.81 29.79
CA VAL A 135 50.87 35.83 29.19
C VAL A 135 50.74 37.16 29.93
N ALA A 136 49.51 37.60 30.22
CA ALA A 136 49.26 38.85 30.93
C ALA A 136 49.85 38.85 32.35
N GLU A 137 49.76 37.74 33.08
CA GLU A 137 50.39 37.61 34.40
C GLU A 137 51.91 37.66 34.33
N GLN A 138 52.53 37.02 33.34
CA GLN A 138 53.98 37.05 33.17
C GLN A 138 54.48 38.47 32.85
N SER A 139 53.78 39.21 31.98
CA SER A 139 54.10 40.61 31.71
C SER A 139 54.00 41.48 32.97
N ARG A 140 52.95 41.32 33.78
CA ARG A 140 52.80 42.08 35.05
C ARG A 140 53.95 41.82 36.02
N LYS A 141 54.37 40.55 36.18
CA LYS A 141 55.50 40.19 37.05
C LYS A 141 56.80 40.81 36.56
N TYR A 142 57.00 40.88 35.25
CA TYR A 142 58.17 41.54 34.66
C TYR A 142 58.16 43.05 34.91
N ASP A 143 57.02 43.71 34.69
CA ASP A 143 56.87 45.16 34.90
C ASP A 143 57.09 45.56 36.37
N GLU A 144 56.59 44.76 37.32
CA GLU A 144 56.85 44.96 38.77
C GLU A 144 58.34 44.87 39.12
N LEU A 145 59.08 43.92 38.54
CA LEU A 145 60.52 43.79 38.76
C LEU A 145 61.31 44.98 38.20
N GLN A 146 60.87 45.57 37.09
CA GLN A 146 61.51 46.77 36.52
C GLN A 146 61.33 48.02 37.40
N LEU A 147 60.23 48.11 38.16
CA LEU A 147 59.97 49.23 39.08
C LEU A 147 60.77 49.16 40.39
N GLN A 148 61.40 48.02 40.70
CA GLN A 148 62.19 47.81 41.93
C GLN A 148 63.70 48.06 41.75
N LEU A 149 64.15 48.37 40.52
CA LEU A 149 65.53 48.69 40.15
C LEU A 149 65.75 50.19 40.01
#